data_AF-A0A538B1F9-F1
#
_entry.id   AF-A0A538B1F9-F1
#
_cell.length_a   1.000
_cell.length_b   1.000
_cell.length_c   1.000
_cell.angle_alpha   90.00
_cell.angle_beta   90.00
_cell.angle_gamma   90.00
#
_symmetry.space_group_name_H-M   'P 1'
#
loop_
_entity.id
_entity.type
_entity.pdbx_description
1 polymer ?
#
loop_
_entity_poly.entity_id
_entity_poly.type
_entity_poly.pdbx_seq_one_letter_code
_entity_poly.pdbx_strand_id
1 'polypeptide(L)' 'MAGWGDDPVMAELQAALTDGWVPVAVRDERDSTGTSFDVVTVEKDGQRQEFRSDHLAFHRYVEGLMEDHGLSYS' A
#
# COMPACT_ATOMS: atom_id res chain seq x y z
N MET A 1 17.97 -5.56 -17.35
CA MET A 1 17.69 -4.95 -16.05
C MET A 1 16.47 -5.65 -15.51
N ALA A 2 16.63 -6.54 -14.52
CA ALA A 2 15.48 -7.23 -13.92
C ALA A 2 14.52 -6.18 -13.32
N GLY A 3 13.22 -6.44 -13.37
CA GLY A 3 12.16 -5.49 -12.98
C GLY A 3 12.19 -5.15 -11.49
N TRP A 4 13.02 -4.18 -11.12
CA TRP A 4 12.98 -3.42 -9.87
C TRP A 4 12.33 -2.05 -10.12
N GLY A 5 11.34 -2.00 -11.03
CA GLY A 5 10.71 -0.75 -11.44
C GLY A 5 9.96 -0.12 -10.27
N ASP A 6 9.98 1.20 -10.20
CA ASP A 6 9.12 1.96 -9.30
C ASP A 6 7.66 1.61 -9.61
N ASP A 7 6.93 1.17 -8.61
CA ASP A 7 5.49 1.01 -8.70
C ASP A 7 4.86 2.42 -8.58
N PRO A 8 4.09 2.89 -9.58
CA PRO A 8 3.53 4.23 -9.55
C PRO A 8 2.56 4.43 -8.37
N VAL A 9 1.84 3.38 -7.96
CA VAL A 9 0.93 3.43 -6.80
C VAL A 9 1.72 3.59 -5.49
N MET A 10 2.90 2.97 -5.38
CA MET A 10 3.84 3.15 -4.27
C MET A 10 4.30 4.61 -4.19
N ALA A 11 4.63 5.23 -5.32
CA ALA A 11 5.02 6.63 -5.37
C ALA A 11 3.86 7.56 -4.94
N GLU A 12 2.63 7.26 -5.35
CA GLU A 12 1.44 8.00 -4.92
C GLU A 12 1.17 7.83 -3.42
N LEU A 13 1.31 6.61 -2.89
CA LEU A 13 1.20 6.33 -1.45
C LEU A 13 2.26 7.11 -0.66
N GLN A 14 3.52 7.08 -1.08
CA GLN A 14 4.61 7.84 -0.45
C GLN A 14 4.34 9.35 -0.45
N ALA A 15 3.80 9.88 -1.56
CA ALA A 15 3.40 11.28 -1.64
C ALA A 15 2.26 11.62 -0.67
N ALA A 16 1.24 10.76 -0.55
CA ALA A 16 0.15 10.93 0.41
C ALA A 16 0.66 10.90 1.85
N LEU A 17 1.53 9.95 2.20
CA LEU A 17 2.13 9.88 3.54
C LEU A 17 2.96 11.14 3.85
N THR A 18 3.69 11.67 2.86
CA THR A 18 4.44 12.94 2.98
C THR A 18 3.51 14.14 3.18
N ASP A 19 2.33 14.13 2.56
CA ASP A 19 1.27 15.15 2.74
C ASP A 19 0.55 15.00 4.11
N GLY A 20 0.93 14.04 4.94
CA GLY A 20 0.39 13.87 6.30
C GLY A 20 -0.81 12.94 6.38
N TRP A 21 -1.06 12.11 5.35
CA TRP A 21 -1.98 10.99 5.46
C TRP A 21 -1.38 9.89 6.34
N VAL A 22 -2.23 9.17 7.06
CA VAL A 22 -1.81 8.11 7.99
C VAL A 22 -2.40 6.78 7.54
N PRO A 23 -1.62 5.70 7.43
CA PRO A 23 -2.17 4.38 7.12
C PRO A 23 -2.99 3.86 8.31
N VAL A 24 -4.18 3.37 8.02
CA VAL A 24 -5.14 2.91 9.03
C VAL A 24 -5.57 1.46 8.84
N ALA A 25 -5.37 0.88 7.66
CA ALA A 25 -5.65 -0.52 7.38
C ALA A 25 -4.81 -1.05 6.22
N VAL A 26 -4.56 -2.36 6.23
CA VAL A 26 -3.94 -3.10 5.13
C VAL A 26 -4.75 -4.39 4.90
N ARG A 27 -5.05 -4.73 3.65
CA ARG A 27 -5.74 -5.98 3.28
C ARG A 27 -5.10 -6.65 2.06
N ASP A 28 -5.22 -7.97 2.00
CA ASP A 28 -4.92 -8.79 0.82
C ASP A 28 -6.20 -8.90 -0.02
N GLU A 29 -6.11 -8.58 -1.30
CA GLU A 29 -7.17 -8.83 -2.27
C GLU A 29 -6.70 -9.78 -3.34
N ARG A 30 -7.61 -10.61 -3.87
CA ARG A 30 -7.34 -11.47 -5.01
C ARG A 30 -8.32 -11.20 -6.13
N ASP A 31 -7.83 -11.11 -7.35
CA ASP A 31 -8.69 -11.05 -8.52
C ASP A 31 -9.14 -12.46 -8.99
N SER A 32 -9.96 -12.49 -10.03
CA SER A 32 -10.49 -13.75 -10.61
C SER A 32 -9.42 -14.62 -11.28
N THR A 33 -8.22 -14.09 -11.51
CA THR A 33 -7.07 -14.83 -12.07
C THR A 33 -6.17 -15.41 -10.97
N GLY A 34 -6.41 -15.04 -9.71
CA GLY A 34 -5.62 -15.47 -8.55
C GLY A 34 -4.46 -14.55 -8.20
N THR A 35 -4.33 -13.41 -8.90
CA THR A 35 -3.30 -12.39 -8.61
C THR A 35 -3.63 -11.72 -7.28
N SER A 36 -2.65 -11.67 -6.36
CA SER A 36 -2.77 -11.02 -5.06
C SER A 36 -2.34 -9.55 -5.13
N PHE A 37 -3.08 -8.70 -4.43
CA PHE A 37 -2.85 -7.27 -4.34
C PHE A 37 -2.84 -6.87 -2.88
N ASP A 38 -1.85 -6.05 -2.51
CA ASP A 38 -1.88 -5.36 -1.24
C ASP A 38 -2.70 -4.09 -1.41
N VAL A 39 -3.60 -3.83 -0.47
CA VAL A 39 -4.39 -2.60 -0.41
C VAL A 39 -4.14 -1.89 0.89
N VAL A 40 -3.62 -0.67 0.80
CA VAL A 40 -3.40 0.23 1.95
C VAL A 40 -4.50 1.27 1.97
N THR A 41 -5.23 1.36 3.09
CA THR A 41 -6.14 2.46 3.35
C THR A 41 -5.41 3.50 4.19
N VAL A 42 -5.41 4.75 3.74
CA VAL A 42 -4.92 5.90 4.50
C VAL A 42 -6.07 6.83 4.87
N GLU A 43 -5.91 7.58 5.96
CA GLU A 43 -6.88 8.57 6.45
C GLU A 43 -6.21 9.93 6.70
N LYS A 44 -6.92 11.01 6.36
CA LYS A 44 -6.56 12.40 6.68
C LYS A 44 -7.84 13.23 6.77
N ASP A 45 -7.99 14.02 7.83
CA ASP A 45 -9.14 14.93 8.02
C ASP A 45 -10.52 14.24 7.83
N GLY A 46 -10.64 12.98 8.26
CA GLY A 46 -11.85 12.16 8.11
C GLY A 46 -12.12 11.65 6.69
N GLN A 47 -11.23 11.91 5.74
CA GLN A 47 -11.26 11.34 4.39
C GLN A 47 -10.40 10.08 4.33
N ARG A 48 -10.81 9.12 3.50
CA ARG A 48 -10.06 7.87 3.26
C ARG A 48 -9.71 7.72 1.79
N GLN A 49 -8.50 7.22 1.55
CA GLN A 49 -8.02 6.85 0.22
C GLN A 49 -7.40 5.45 0.26
N GLU A 50 -7.56 4.70 -0.83
CA GLU A 50 -7.01 3.36 -0.98
C GLU A 50 -5.95 3.34 -2.08
N PHE A 51 -4.87 2.63 -1.81
CA PHE A 51 -3.77 2.37 -2.74
C PHE A 51 -3.63 0.86 -2.91
N ARG A 52 -3.72 0.38 -4.16
CA ARG A 52 -3.77 -1.05 -4.49
C ARG A 52 -2.74 -1.40 -5.54
N SER A 53 -1.87 -2.37 -5.27
CA SER A 53 -0.90 -2.88 -6.24
C SER A 53 -0.53 -4.35 -5.98
N ASP A 54 -0.25 -5.09 -7.04
CA ASP A 54 0.31 -6.46 -7.04
C ASP A 54 1.85 -6.47 -7.21
N HIS A 55 2.48 -5.29 -7.25
CA HIS A 55 3.90 -5.17 -7.51
C HIS A 55 4.75 -5.54 -6.30
N LEU A 56 5.81 -6.32 -6.50
CA LEU A 56 6.69 -6.80 -5.42
C LEU A 56 7.34 -5.66 -4.60
N ALA A 57 7.66 -4.54 -5.24
CA ALA A 57 8.20 -3.38 -4.52
C ALA A 57 7.16 -2.76 -3.58
N PHE A 58 5.90 -2.69 -4.02
CA PHE A 58 4.79 -2.22 -3.20
C PHE A 58 4.60 -3.14 -2.00
N HIS A 59 4.59 -4.46 -2.21
CA HIS A 59 4.47 -5.44 -1.13
C HIS A 59 5.51 -5.24 -0.02
N ARG A 60 6.79 -5.16 -0.38
CA ARG A 60 7.89 -4.94 0.57
C ARG A 60 7.77 -3.61 1.31
N TYR A 61 7.26 -2.58 0.63
CA TYR A 61 7.02 -1.30 1.25
C TYR A 61 5.88 -1.37 2.27
N VAL A 62 4.79 -2.08 1.94
CA VAL A 62 3.66 -2.33 2.84
C VAL A 62 4.09 -3.11 4.08
N GLU A 63 4.98 -4.11 3.94
CA GLU A 63 5.55 -4.84 5.08
C GLU A 63 6.24 -3.90 6.08
N GLY A 64 7.06 -2.96 5.59
CA GLY A 64 7.69 -1.94 6.45
C GLY A 64 6.66 -0.99 7.07
N LEU A 65 5.68 -0.55 6.29
CA LEU A 65 4.60 0.32 6.76
C LEU A 65 3.77 -0.34 7.88
N MET A 66 3.53 -1.65 7.77
CA MET A 66 2.84 -2.42 8.80
C MET A 66 3.63 -2.49 10.10
N GLU A 67 4.94 -2.72 10.03
CA GLU A 67 5.83 -2.72 11.20
C GLU A 67 5.85 -1.35 11.90
N ASP A 68 6.01 -0.27 11.13
CA ASP A 68 6.12 1.10 11.66
C ASP A 68 4.82 1.58 12.33
N HIS A 69 3.66 1.13 11.84
CA HIS A 69 2.34 1.58 12.31
C HIS A 69 1.60 0.54 13.17
N GLY A 70 2.21 -0.62 13.44
CA GLY A 70 1.56 -1.71 14.18
C GLY A 70 0.32 -2.27 13.47
N LEU A 71 0.32 -2.28 12.13
CA LEU A 71 -0.76 -2.81 11.31
C LEU A 71 -0.48 -4.28 10.95
N SER A 72 -1.53 -4.97 10.52
CA SER A 72 -1.46 -6.31 9.95
C SER A 72 -2.53 -6.45 8.88
N TYR A 73 -2.37 -7.41 7.98
CA TYR A 73 -3.46 -7.80 7.07
C TYR A 73 -4.72 -8.12 7.88
N SER A 74 -5.82 -7.46 7.51
CA SER A 74 -7.16 -7.67 8.09
C SER A 74 -8.07 -8.45 7.17
#